data_AF-A0A2M6YWT2-F1
#
_entry.id   AF-A0A2M6YWT2-F1
#
_cell.length_a   1.000
_cell.length_b   1.000
_cell.length_c   1.000
_cell.angle_alpha   90.00
_cell.angle_beta   90.00
_cell.angle_gamma   90.00
#
_symmetry.space_group_name_H-M   'P 1'
#
loop_
_entity.id
_entity.type
_entity.pdbx_description
1 polymer ?
#
loop_
_entity_poly.entity_id
_entity_poly.type
_entity_poly.pdbx_seq_one_letter_code
_entity_poly.pdbx_strand_id
1 'polypeptide(L)'
;MKNMDSTDPLGSAATVSGHLKIADRLVKSGDIESALKEVRAARSMNPRNLYALAYEERLKTLLDQKAAGRAPKSSPDAEVERAALEKIRHLAEDENNRRAAEKARRQEEEESKRREADERSQVQTARKAALQQKVSEYLRKAEESFSAGEFDRALEEVDRAALIDPSAEGVAGLKTRITEEREAIRHREEAEKVRHEAEVVRRRQLVREQLEKELLGEEGRRRAEAEAKAEAQRRKMNACVAKAREYRAAGNFDDALIELAFALVLDPLNEGVLALQQEIRNEQDEVRGIEEEDRRREEERIRAEEEARTAALQKEVSKYIERASSLAEAGKFDLALDEIARAYIIDPLAPDLQVMEEKIRAEQSRVQAEEEELRRRAEDEARRRFEEEMRLQEEEELRKLQEHQERERAEDERRLKEEKVRTHIKRSQ
;
A
#
# COMPACT_ATOMS: atom_id res chain seq x y z
N MET A 1 78.64 24.43 -67.70
CA MET A 1 79.39 23.16 -67.64
C MET A 1 79.22 22.48 -68.98
N LYS A 2 80.22 22.61 -69.87
CA LYS A 2 81.23 21.57 -70.22
C LYS A 2 80.58 20.39 -70.96
N ASN A 3 80.96 19.98 -72.18
CA ASN A 3 82.09 20.30 -73.05
C ASN A 3 81.73 19.99 -74.52
N MET A 4 82.27 20.79 -75.44
CA MET A 4 82.62 20.40 -76.81
C MET A 4 83.97 19.67 -76.78
N ASP A 5 84.15 18.71 -77.68
CA ASP A 5 85.43 18.26 -78.27
C ASP A 5 85.03 17.53 -79.57
N SER A 6 85.23 18.02 -80.79
CA SER A 6 86.44 18.55 -81.46
C SER A 6 87.54 17.50 -81.56
N THR A 7 87.72 16.90 -82.75
CA THR A 7 88.91 17.05 -83.63
C THR A 7 89.00 15.93 -84.66
N ASP A 8 88.91 16.31 -85.95
CA ASP A 8 89.71 15.72 -87.02
C ASP A 8 91.15 16.23 -86.90
N PRO A 9 92.17 15.39 -87.14
CA PRO A 9 93.34 15.89 -87.85
C PRO A 9 94.00 14.89 -88.83
N LEU A 10 94.14 15.39 -90.07
CA LEU A 10 95.38 15.54 -90.84
C LEU A 10 96.24 14.30 -91.21
N GLY A 11 96.72 14.37 -92.46
CA GLY A 11 98.02 13.83 -92.87
C GLY A 11 97.88 12.69 -93.86
N SER A 12 98.39 12.88 -95.08
CA SER A 12 98.50 11.84 -96.10
C SER A 12 99.46 10.74 -95.63
N ALA A 13 98.97 9.89 -94.73
CA ALA A 13 99.56 8.62 -94.41
C ALA A 13 99.71 7.90 -95.75
N ALA A 14 100.95 7.61 -96.13
CA ALA A 14 101.27 6.90 -97.36
C ALA A 14 100.55 5.55 -97.30
N THR A 15 99.36 5.50 -97.90
CA THR A 15 98.53 4.30 -97.86
C THR A 15 99.17 3.26 -98.77
N VAL A 16 98.90 1.99 -98.48
CA VAL A 16 99.32 0.86 -99.32
C VAL A 16 98.96 1.09 -100.80
N SER A 17 97.81 1.72 -101.07
CA SER A 17 97.37 2.13 -102.42
C SER A 17 98.25 3.21 -103.06
N GLY A 18 98.75 4.17 -102.28
CA GLY A 18 99.66 5.21 -102.75
C GLY A 18 100.99 4.66 -103.25
N HIS A 19 101.63 3.78 -102.48
CA HIS A 19 102.88 3.12 -102.87
C HIS A 19 102.73 2.27 -104.14
N LEU A 20 101.62 1.54 -104.28
CA LEU A 20 101.34 0.74 -105.49
C LEU A 20 101.14 1.63 -106.74
N LYS A 21 100.52 2.81 -106.60
CA LYS A 21 100.38 3.76 -107.71
C LYS A 21 101.71 4.37 -108.15
N ILE A 22 102.61 4.66 -107.19
CA ILE A 22 103.95 5.16 -107.49
C ILE A 22 104.77 4.05 -108.17
N ALA A 23 104.69 2.81 -107.68
CA ALA A 23 105.33 1.67 -108.32
C ALA A 23 104.87 1.49 -109.77
N ASP A 24 103.56 1.54 -110.05
CA ASP A 24 103.01 1.44 -111.41
C ASP A 24 103.51 2.57 -112.33
N ARG A 25 103.74 3.78 -111.79
CA ARG A 25 104.34 4.90 -112.51
C ARG A 25 105.82 4.66 -112.83
N LEU A 26 106.59 4.10 -111.89
CA LEU A 26 108.01 3.80 -112.04
C LEU A 26 108.29 2.67 -113.04
N VAL A 27 107.39 1.68 -113.10
CA VAL A 27 107.42 0.62 -114.12
C VAL A 27 107.24 1.21 -115.51
N LYS A 28 106.29 2.14 -115.67
CA LYS A 28 106.03 2.83 -116.94
C LYS A 28 107.21 3.69 -117.37
N SER A 29 107.98 4.26 -116.43
CA SER A 29 109.21 4.98 -116.74
C SER A 29 110.44 4.09 -116.92
N GLY A 30 110.31 2.76 -116.82
CA GLY A 30 111.38 1.79 -117.03
C GLY A 30 112.35 1.60 -115.85
N ASP A 31 112.08 2.26 -114.72
CA ASP A 31 112.85 2.16 -113.48
C ASP A 31 112.25 1.08 -112.57
N ILE A 32 112.56 -0.17 -112.93
CA ILE A 32 112.02 -1.37 -112.26
C ILE A 32 112.60 -1.52 -110.84
N GLU A 33 113.83 -1.06 -110.59
CA GLU A 33 114.47 -1.15 -109.27
C GLU A 33 113.78 -0.26 -108.25
N SER A 34 113.49 0.99 -108.63
CA SER A 34 112.75 1.92 -107.76
C SER A 34 111.30 1.45 -107.56
N ALA A 35 110.65 0.92 -108.60
CA ALA A 35 109.31 0.34 -108.47
C ALA A 35 109.26 -0.80 -107.44
N LEU A 36 110.29 -1.66 -107.42
CA LEU A 36 110.36 -2.79 -106.50
C LEU A 36 110.57 -2.35 -105.04
N LYS A 37 111.28 -1.23 -104.80
CA LYS A 37 111.38 -0.61 -103.46
C LYS A 37 110.02 -0.12 -102.96
N GLU A 38 109.24 0.54 -103.81
CA GLU A 38 107.91 1.06 -103.46
C GLU A 38 106.91 -0.07 -103.17
N VAL A 39 106.95 -1.16 -103.93
CA VAL A 39 106.10 -2.34 -103.63
C VAL A 39 106.52 -3.02 -102.32
N ARG A 40 107.81 -3.08 -102.01
CA ARG A 40 108.27 -3.59 -100.71
C ARG A 40 107.81 -2.69 -99.55
N ALA A 41 107.79 -1.37 -99.74
CA ALA A 41 107.22 -0.45 -98.76
C ALA A 41 105.71 -0.68 -98.56
N ALA A 42 104.96 -0.92 -99.64
CA ALA A 42 103.56 -1.32 -99.57
C ALA A 42 103.37 -2.65 -98.81
N ARG A 43 104.29 -3.60 -98.99
CA ARG A 43 104.27 -4.91 -98.32
C ARG A 43 104.63 -4.84 -96.84
N SER A 44 105.57 -3.96 -96.45
CA SER A 44 105.88 -3.75 -95.02
C SER A 44 104.69 -3.18 -94.25
N MET A 45 103.81 -2.43 -94.92
CA MET A 45 102.60 -1.90 -94.31
C MET A 45 101.47 -2.93 -94.22
N ASN A 46 101.31 -3.78 -95.24
CA ASN A 46 100.34 -4.87 -95.20
C ASN A 46 100.91 -6.17 -95.81
N PRO A 47 101.49 -7.04 -94.97
CA PRO A 47 102.10 -8.30 -95.42
C PRO A 47 101.12 -9.29 -96.07
N ARG A 48 99.81 -9.16 -95.81
CA ARG A 48 98.75 -10.03 -96.37
C ARG A 48 98.12 -9.47 -97.63
N ASN A 49 98.57 -8.31 -98.14
CA ASN A 49 98.03 -7.79 -99.39
C ASN A 49 98.51 -8.63 -100.58
N LEU A 50 97.63 -9.54 -101.02
CA LEU A 50 97.84 -10.42 -102.17
C LEU A 50 98.24 -9.64 -103.44
N TYR A 51 97.72 -8.42 -103.61
CA TYR A 51 98.04 -7.59 -104.77
C TYR A 51 99.50 -7.13 -104.74
N ALA A 52 100.00 -6.65 -103.61
CA ALA A 52 101.40 -6.21 -103.49
C ALA A 52 102.38 -7.38 -103.66
N LEU A 53 102.00 -8.58 -103.21
CA LEU A 53 102.80 -9.79 -103.35
C LEU A 53 102.90 -10.23 -104.83
N ALA A 54 101.77 -10.31 -105.52
CA ALA A 54 101.74 -10.62 -106.96
C ALA A 54 102.49 -9.56 -107.80
N TYR A 55 102.39 -8.28 -107.41
CA TYR A 55 103.08 -7.18 -108.09
C TYR A 55 104.60 -7.25 -107.87
N GLU A 56 105.06 -7.62 -106.67
CA GLU A 56 106.49 -7.83 -106.38
C GLU A 56 107.06 -8.99 -107.22
N GLU A 57 106.35 -10.11 -107.33
CA GLU A 57 106.78 -11.24 -108.17
C GLU A 57 106.86 -10.84 -109.65
N ARG A 58 105.85 -10.11 -110.15
CA ARG A 58 105.87 -9.61 -111.52
C ARG A 58 107.09 -8.70 -111.78
N LEU A 59 107.41 -7.80 -110.87
CA LEU A 59 108.58 -6.92 -111.01
C LEU A 59 109.90 -7.68 -110.93
N LYS A 60 110.00 -8.71 -110.08
CA LYS A 60 111.16 -9.62 -110.04
C LYS A 60 111.33 -10.34 -111.36
N THR A 61 110.25 -10.91 -111.91
CA THR A 61 110.32 -11.58 -113.22
C THR A 61 110.73 -10.63 -114.34
N LEU A 62 110.29 -9.36 -114.31
CA LEU A 62 110.72 -8.35 -115.29
C LEU A 62 112.19 -7.94 -115.11
N LEU A 63 112.70 -7.90 -113.88
CA LEU A 63 114.09 -7.59 -113.57
C LEU A 63 115.00 -8.75 -113.97
N ASP A 64 114.58 -9.99 -113.72
CA ASP A 64 115.25 -11.21 -114.17
C ASP A 64 115.20 -11.34 -115.71
N GLN A 65 114.10 -10.97 -116.36
CA GLN A 65 114.00 -10.93 -117.83
C GLN A 65 114.88 -9.83 -118.45
N LYS A 66 115.02 -8.68 -117.78
CA LYS A 66 115.92 -7.58 -118.20
C LYS A 66 117.39 -7.94 -117.97
N ALA A 67 117.71 -8.70 -116.91
CA ALA A 67 119.04 -9.22 -116.63
C ALA A 67 119.42 -10.44 -117.51
N ALA A 68 118.44 -11.22 -117.99
CA ALA A 68 118.66 -12.44 -118.78
C ALA A 68 118.45 -12.27 -120.31
N GLY A 69 118.18 -11.05 -120.81
CA GLY A 69 118.23 -10.72 -122.24
C GLY A 69 117.35 -11.59 -123.17
N ARG A 70 116.17 -12.04 -122.73
CA ARG A 70 115.30 -12.97 -123.48
C ARG A 70 113.88 -12.41 -123.68
N ALA A 71 113.45 -12.28 -124.94
CA ALA A 71 112.13 -11.80 -125.35
C ALA A 71 111.03 -12.90 -125.31
N PRO A 72 109.73 -12.54 -125.19
CA PRO A 72 108.68 -13.37 -124.61
C PRO A 72 107.87 -14.18 -125.65
N LYS A 73 107.29 -15.32 -125.22
CA LYS A 73 106.27 -16.06 -125.97
C LYS A 73 104.98 -16.18 -125.15
N SER A 74 103.87 -15.80 -125.77
CA SER A 74 102.49 -15.82 -125.28
C SER A 74 101.71 -17.01 -125.85
N SER A 75 100.82 -17.61 -125.05
CA SER A 75 99.67 -18.44 -125.47
C SER A 75 98.73 -18.70 -124.24
N PRO A 76 97.55 -19.36 -124.36
CA PRO A 76 96.22 -18.71 -124.25
C PRO A 76 95.21 -19.45 -123.32
N ASP A 77 94.81 -18.87 -122.17
CA ASP A 77 93.85 -19.51 -121.23
C ASP A 77 92.80 -18.55 -120.59
N ALA A 78 92.60 -17.34 -121.14
CA ALA A 78 91.85 -16.27 -120.43
C ALA A 78 90.31 -16.25 -120.62
N GLU A 79 89.72 -17.10 -121.44
CA GLU A 79 88.27 -17.05 -121.75
C GLU A 79 87.40 -17.95 -120.87
N VAL A 80 87.96 -18.99 -120.24
CA VAL A 80 87.20 -19.91 -119.37
C VAL A 80 87.00 -19.33 -117.95
N GLU A 81 87.90 -18.46 -117.48
CA GLU A 81 87.79 -17.80 -116.16
C GLU A 81 86.68 -16.74 -116.09
N ARG A 82 86.37 -16.05 -117.20
CA ARG A 82 85.37 -14.95 -117.19
C ARG A 82 83.93 -15.46 -117.05
N ALA A 83 83.58 -16.62 -117.62
CA ALA A 83 82.23 -17.18 -117.54
C ALA A 83 81.91 -17.80 -116.16
N ALA A 84 82.92 -18.26 -115.41
CA ALA A 84 82.74 -18.79 -114.07
C ALA A 84 82.47 -17.67 -113.03
N LEU A 85 83.01 -16.46 -113.23
CA LEU A 85 82.87 -15.34 -112.30
C LEU A 85 81.49 -14.67 -112.31
N GLU A 86 80.81 -14.59 -113.45
CA GLU A 86 79.45 -14.00 -113.50
C GLU A 86 78.40 -14.86 -112.78
N LYS A 87 78.53 -16.19 -112.85
CA LYS A 87 77.62 -17.11 -112.14
C LYS A 87 77.79 -17.04 -110.62
N ILE A 88 79.03 -16.83 -110.15
CA ILE A 88 79.33 -16.63 -108.72
C ILE A 88 78.77 -15.28 -108.24
N ARG A 89 78.81 -14.24 -109.08
CA ARG A 89 78.27 -12.92 -108.73
C ARG A 89 76.74 -12.94 -108.54
N HIS A 90 76.00 -13.60 -109.42
CA HIS A 90 74.53 -13.63 -109.32
C HIS A 90 74.03 -14.45 -108.12
N LEU A 91 74.73 -15.56 -107.79
CA LEU A 91 74.45 -16.34 -106.57
C LEU A 91 74.80 -15.55 -105.30
N ALA A 92 75.89 -14.78 -105.33
CA ALA A 92 76.26 -13.92 -104.21
C ALA A 92 75.25 -12.77 -103.99
N GLU A 93 74.72 -12.17 -105.06
CA GLU A 93 73.69 -11.13 -104.96
C GLU A 93 72.35 -11.68 -104.42
N ASP A 94 71.91 -12.86 -104.87
CA ASP A 94 70.69 -13.51 -104.34
C ASP A 94 70.86 -13.99 -102.89
N GLU A 95 72.02 -14.52 -102.52
CA GLU A 95 72.29 -14.91 -101.14
C GLU A 95 72.38 -13.68 -100.21
N ASN A 96 72.90 -12.56 -100.70
CA ASN A 96 72.94 -11.30 -99.96
C ASN A 96 71.52 -10.70 -99.82
N ASN A 97 70.68 -10.79 -100.86
CA ASN A 97 69.28 -10.37 -100.80
C ASN A 97 68.46 -11.24 -99.82
N ARG A 98 68.68 -12.55 -99.77
CA ARG A 98 68.05 -13.44 -98.78
C ARG A 98 68.49 -13.10 -97.36
N ARG A 99 69.78 -12.86 -97.14
CA ARG A 99 70.31 -12.45 -95.82
C ARG A 99 69.81 -11.06 -95.41
N ALA A 100 69.64 -10.14 -96.34
CA ALA A 100 69.05 -8.83 -96.08
C ALA A 100 67.56 -8.93 -95.72
N ALA A 101 66.78 -9.73 -96.46
CA ALA A 101 65.36 -9.96 -96.18
C ALA A 101 65.14 -10.70 -94.85
N GLU A 102 65.99 -11.67 -94.50
CA GLU A 102 65.91 -12.38 -93.21
C GLU A 102 66.29 -11.46 -92.05
N LYS A 103 67.31 -10.60 -92.22
CA LYS A 103 67.64 -9.56 -91.22
C LYS A 103 66.51 -8.54 -91.03
N ALA A 104 65.88 -8.11 -92.12
CA ALA A 104 64.73 -7.21 -92.05
C ALA A 104 63.56 -7.85 -91.30
N ARG A 105 63.22 -9.12 -91.60
CA ARG A 105 62.18 -9.87 -90.87
C ARG A 105 62.51 -10.03 -89.38
N ARG A 106 63.76 -10.34 -89.02
CA ARG A 106 64.18 -10.43 -87.61
C ARG A 106 64.09 -9.08 -86.89
N GLN A 107 64.42 -7.97 -87.57
CA GLN A 107 64.26 -6.63 -87.01
C GLN A 107 62.79 -6.26 -86.81
N GLU A 108 61.91 -6.56 -87.77
CA GLU A 108 60.46 -6.37 -87.63
C GLU A 108 59.84 -7.24 -86.52
N GLU A 109 60.30 -8.48 -86.36
CA GLU A 109 59.90 -9.37 -85.26
C GLU A 109 60.40 -8.89 -83.89
N GLU A 110 61.61 -8.34 -83.79
CA GLU A 110 62.12 -7.76 -82.53
C GLU A 110 61.41 -6.46 -82.19
N GLU A 111 61.13 -5.60 -83.17
CA GLU A 111 60.35 -4.37 -82.96
C GLU A 111 58.91 -4.66 -82.56
N SER A 112 58.24 -5.63 -83.16
CA SER A 112 56.89 -6.05 -82.76
C SER A 112 56.88 -6.64 -81.35
N LYS A 113 57.85 -7.48 -80.98
CA LYS A 113 57.99 -7.98 -79.60
C LYS A 113 58.25 -6.86 -78.58
N ARG A 114 59.04 -5.85 -78.93
CA ARG A 114 59.27 -4.67 -78.09
C ARG A 114 57.99 -3.85 -77.92
N ARG A 115 57.27 -3.57 -79.01
CA ARG A 115 55.98 -2.87 -78.96
C ARG A 115 54.95 -3.64 -78.14
N GLU A 116 54.83 -4.95 -78.32
CA GLU A 116 53.94 -5.78 -77.49
C GLU A 116 54.35 -5.78 -76.01
N ALA A 117 55.65 -5.82 -75.70
CA ALA A 117 56.13 -5.75 -74.32
C ALA A 117 55.84 -4.39 -73.68
N ASP A 118 56.03 -3.30 -74.43
CA ASP A 118 55.73 -1.94 -74.00
C ASP A 118 54.22 -1.74 -73.82
N GLU A 119 53.39 -2.24 -74.74
CA GLU A 119 51.93 -2.22 -74.62
C GLU A 119 51.46 -3.05 -73.41
N ARG A 120 52.03 -4.23 -73.18
CA ARG A 120 51.73 -5.04 -71.97
C ARG A 120 52.15 -4.31 -70.70
N SER A 121 53.30 -3.65 -70.70
CA SER A 121 53.76 -2.83 -69.57
C SER A 121 52.82 -1.65 -69.33
N GLN A 122 52.43 -0.92 -70.38
CA GLN A 122 51.49 0.20 -70.32
C GLN A 122 50.10 -0.24 -69.83
N VAL A 123 49.59 -1.38 -70.30
CA VAL A 123 48.31 -1.93 -69.83
C VAL A 123 48.42 -2.35 -68.36
N GLN A 124 49.54 -2.92 -67.93
CA GLN A 124 49.76 -3.27 -66.53
C GLN A 124 49.89 -2.04 -65.62
N THR A 125 50.62 -1.00 -66.05
CA THR A 125 50.74 0.25 -65.28
C THR A 125 49.41 0.99 -65.23
N ALA A 126 48.67 1.07 -66.34
CA ALA A 126 47.32 1.63 -66.39
C ALA A 126 46.35 0.87 -65.49
N ARG A 127 46.42 -0.48 -65.48
CA ARG A 127 45.61 -1.31 -64.58
C ARG A 127 45.96 -1.06 -63.11
N LYS A 128 47.24 -1.00 -62.76
CA LYS A 128 47.69 -0.67 -61.39
C LYS A 128 47.22 0.72 -60.96
N ALA A 129 47.38 1.72 -61.84
CA ALA A 129 46.92 3.08 -61.58
C ALA A 129 45.40 3.17 -61.37
N ALA A 130 44.61 2.47 -62.20
CA ALA A 130 43.16 2.42 -62.05
C ALA A 130 42.71 1.73 -60.75
N LEU A 131 43.43 0.68 -60.32
CA LEU A 131 43.17 0.02 -59.03
C LEU A 131 43.55 0.92 -57.85
N GLN A 132 44.69 1.62 -57.92
CA GLN A 132 45.10 2.60 -56.90
C GLN A 132 44.12 3.77 -56.78
N GLN A 133 43.61 4.29 -57.90
CA GLN A 133 42.57 5.33 -57.88
C GLN A 133 41.31 4.83 -57.16
N LYS A 134 40.83 3.62 -57.46
CA LYS A 134 39.68 3.03 -56.75
C LYS A 134 39.94 2.87 -55.26
N VAL A 135 41.12 2.38 -54.86
CA VAL A 135 41.51 2.27 -53.45
C VAL A 135 41.48 3.65 -52.78
N SER A 136 42.01 4.69 -53.42
CA SER A 136 41.98 6.06 -52.87
C SER A 136 40.57 6.63 -52.75
N GLU A 137 39.66 6.30 -53.69
CA GLU A 137 38.25 6.71 -53.60
C GLU A 137 37.53 6.03 -52.44
N TYR A 138 37.77 4.73 -52.23
CA TYR A 138 37.20 4.00 -51.09
C TYR A 138 37.74 4.51 -49.76
N LEU A 139 39.04 4.80 -49.67
CA LEU A 139 39.65 5.41 -48.47
C LEU A 139 39.07 6.81 -48.18
N ARG A 140 38.89 7.65 -49.21
CA ARG A 140 38.25 8.97 -49.04
C ARG A 140 36.83 8.85 -48.50
N LYS A 141 36.02 7.93 -49.06
CA LYS A 141 34.65 7.69 -48.57
C LYS A 141 34.65 7.15 -47.14
N ALA A 142 35.59 6.27 -46.80
CA ALA A 142 35.75 5.78 -45.44
C ALA A 142 36.07 6.92 -44.46
N GLU A 143 36.94 7.86 -44.81
CA GLU A 143 37.25 9.04 -43.99
C GLU A 143 36.04 9.97 -43.83
N GLU A 144 35.26 10.18 -44.89
CA GLU A 144 34.01 10.95 -44.84
C GLU A 144 33.01 10.30 -43.87
N SER A 145 32.75 8.99 -44.01
CA SER A 145 31.88 8.25 -43.08
C SER A 145 32.42 8.20 -41.65
N PHE A 146 33.75 8.13 -41.47
CA PHE A 146 34.39 8.20 -40.15
C PHE A 146 34.16 9.56 -39.51
N SER A 147 34.32 10.65 -40.25
CA SER A 147 34.07 12.02 -39.75
C SER A 147 32.59 12.27 -39.43
N ALA A 148 31.68 11.59 -40.11
CA ALA A 148 30.25 11.61 -39.84
C ALA A 148 29.85 10.75 -38.62
N GLY A 149 30.77 9.98 -38.04
CA GLY A 149 30.51 9.05 -36.95
C GLY A 149 29.81 7.75 -37.38
N GLU A 150 29.72 7.49 -38.68
CA GLU A 150 29.14 6.26 -39.25
C GLU A 150 30.22 5.16 -39.35
N PHE A 151 30.69 4.68 -38.21
CA PHE A 151 31.84 3.77 -38.13
C PHE A 151 31.64 2.45 -38.89
N ASP A 152 30.43 1.89 -38.93
CA ASP A 152 30.16 0.64 -39.66
C ASP A 152 30.30 0.82 -41.18
N ARG A 153 29.78 1.93 -41.72
CA ARG A 153 29.94 2.27 -43.14
C ARG A 153 31.39 2.62 -43.48
N ALA A 154 32.07 3.30 -42.58
CA ALA A 154 33.50 3.58 -42.74
C ALA A 154 34.33 2.29 -42.82
N LEU A 155 34.07 1.30 -41.95
CA LEU A 155 34.73 -0.01 -42.00
C LEU A 155 34.42 -0.77 -43.30
N GLU A 156 33.18 -0.73 -43.79
CA GLU A 156 32.81 -1.37 -45.06
C GLU A 156 33.59 -0.81 -46.25
N GLU A 157 33.77 0.52 -46.33
CA GLU A 157 34.54 1.14 -47.41
C GLU A 157 36.06 0.85 -47.26
N VAL A 158 36.59 0.77 -46.03
CA VAL A 158 37.97 0.32 -45.79
C VAL A 158 38.17 -1.15 -46.18
N ASP A 159 37.21 -2.03 -45.89
CA ASP A 159 37.26 -3.44 -46.26
C ASP A 159 37.20 -3.64 -47.79
N ARG A 160 36.45 -2.78 -48.51
CA ARG A 160 36.48 -2.76 -49.98
C ARG A 160 37.83 -2.31 -50.53
N ALA A 161 38.47 -1.32 -49.91
CA ALA A 161 39.83 -0.91 -50.25
C ALA A 161 40.84 -2.04 -49.99
N ALA A 162 40.73 -2.72 -48.85
CA ALA A 162 41.56 -3.85 -48.46
C ALA A 162 41.41 -5.06 -49.40
N LEU A 163 40.22 -5.28 -49.97
CA LEU A 163 39.98 -6.36 -50.93
C LEU A 163 40.70 -6.14 -52.27
N ILE A 164 40.91 -4.87 -52.65
CA ILE A 164 41.58 -4.50 -53.91
C ILE A 164 43.10 -4.51 -53.74
N ASP A 165 43.60 -3.89 -52.66
CA ASP A 165 45.02 -3.89 -52.30
C ASP A 165 45.17 -3.95 -50.76
N PRO A 166 45.42 -5.13 -50.20
CA PRO A 166 45.61 -5.30 -48.76
C PRO A 166 46.86 -4.57 -48.22
N SER A 167 47.83 -4.28 -49.09
CA SER A 167 49.09 -3.63 -48.76
C SER A 167 49.06 -2.11 -48.96
N ALA A 168 47.94 -1.57 -49.43
CA ALA A 168 47.80 -0.13 -49.65
C ALA A 168 48.00 0.65 -48.35
N GLU A 169 48.88 1.65 -48.45
CA GLU A 169 49.17 2.58 -47.37
C GLU A 169 47.89 3.29 -46.93
N GLY A 170 47.59 3.27 -45.63
CA GLY A 170 46.41 3.89 -45.04
C GLY A 170 45.25 2.95 -44.72
N VAL A 171 45.08 1.82 -45.42
CA VAL A 171 43.97 0.87 -45.16
C VAL A 171 44.01 0.31 -43.74
N ALA A 172 45.16 -0.23 -43.33
CA ALA A 172 45.31 -0.83 -42.00
C ALA A 172 45.19 0.21 -40.87
N GLY A 173 45.82 1.38 -41.03
CA GLY A 173 45.79 2.45 -40.04
C GLY A 173 44.41 3.11 -39.88
N LEU A 174 43.67 3.28 -40.98
CA LEU A 174 42.31 3.79 -40.93
C LEU A 174 41.37 2.77 -40.28
N LYS A 175 41.53 1.47 -40.58
CA LYS A 175 40.76 0.39 -39.95
C LYS A 175 40.92 0.38 -38.42
N THR A 176 42.16 0.39 -37.94
CA THR A 176 42.44 0.37 -36.49
C THR A 176 41.88 1.60 -35.80
N ARG A 177 42.04 2.78 -36.41
CA ARG A 177 41.50 4.03 -35.88
C ARG A 177 39.98 4.00 -35.78
N ILE A 178 39.29 3.52 -36.83
CA ILE A 178 37.83 3.41 -36.81
C ILE A 178 37.36 2.43 -35.71
N THR A 179 38.03 1.29 -35.54
CA THR A 179 37.67 0.32 -34.49
C THR A 179 37.91 0.85 -33.09
N GLU A 180 39.04 1.52 -32.85
CA GLU A 180 39.38 2.12 -31.55
C GLU A 180 38.37 3.21 -31.16
N GLU A 181 38.04 4.11 -32.09
CA GLU A 181 37.08 5.19 -31.83
C GLU A 181 35.67 4.63 -31.56
N ARG A 182 35.26 3.59 -32.29
CA ARG A 182 33.99 2.88 -32.08
C ARG A 182 33.93 2.23 -30.70
N GLU A 183 34.97 1.52 -30.30
CA GLU A 183 35.05 0.87 -28.98
C GLU A 183 35.10 1.91 -27.86
N ALA A 184 35.80 3.03 -28.05
CA ALA A 184 35.84 4.13 -27.10
C ALA A 184 34.45 4.75 -26.87
N ILE A 185 33.66 4.94 -27.94
CA ILE A 185 32.28 5.43 -27.83
C ILE A 185 31.40 4.42 -27.10
N ARG A 186 31.47 3.13 -27.47
CA ARG A 186 30.72 2.08 -26.77
C ARG A 186 31.05 2.05 -25.28
N HIS A 187 32.33 2.10 -24.92
CA HIS A 187 32.74 2.12 -23.51
C HIS A 187 32.28 3.37 -22.77
N ARG A 188 32.25 4.54 -23.42
CA ARG A 188 31.69 5.76 -22.81
C ARG A 188 30.19 5.61 -22.56
N GLU A 189 29.44 5.12 -23.53
CA GLU A 189 27.99 4.87 -23.38
C GLU A 189 27.68 3.85 -22.29
N GLU A 190 28.43 2.74 -22.24
CA GLU A 190 28.29 1.73 -21.19
C GLU A 190 28.64 2.32 -19.81
N ALA A 191 29.71 3.09 -19.70
CA ALA A 191 30.07 3.76 -18.45
C ALA A 191 29.02 4.78 -18.01
N GLU A 192 28.41 5.53 -18.94
CA GLU A 192 27.31 6.45 -18.66
C GLU A 192 26.05 5.71 -18.20
N LYS A 193 25.68 4.59 -18.84
CA LYS A 193 24.56 3.74 -18.41
C LYS A 193 24.77 3.23 -16.99
N VAL A 194 25.94 2.69 -16.68
CA VAL A 194 26.28 2.20 -15.34
C VAL A 194 26.23 3.33 -14.31
N ARG A 195 26.73 4.53 -14.65
CA ARG A 195 26.63 5.71 -13.77
C ARG A 195 25.19 6.12 -13.54
N HIS A 196 24.38 6.17 -14.59
CA HIS A 196 22.96 6.52 -14.50
C HIS A 196 22.18 5.50 -13.67
N GLU A 197 22.39 4.21 -13.90
CA GLU A 197 21.78 3.14 -13.10
C GLU A 197 22.20 3.22 -11.63
N ALA A 198 23.48 3.44 -11.35
CA ALA A 198 23.97 3.64 -9.99
C ALA A 198 23.36 4.88 -9.32
N GLU A 199 23.19 5.98 -10.06
CA GLU A 199 22.51 7.19 -9.56
C GLU A 199 21.03 6.94 -9.28
N VAL A 200 20.32 6.25 -10.17
CA VAL A 200 18.90 5.88 -9.98
C VAL A 200 18.74 4.97 -8.77
N VAL A 201 19.63 3.99 -8.58
CA VAL A 201 19.62 3.10 -7.42
C VAL A 201 19.87 3.89 -6.13
N ARG A 202 20.88 4.79 -6.12
CA ARG A 202 21.14 5.67 -4.96
C ARG A 202 19.95 6.56 -4.64
N ARG A 203 19.33 7.16 -5.65
CA ARG A 203 18.14 8.01 -5.46
C ARG A 203 16.97 7.21 -4.88
N ARG A 204 16.75 5.98 -5.37
CA ARG A 204 15.73 5.07 -4.82
C ARG A 204 16.03 4.66 -3.38
N GLN A 205 17.29 4.39 -3.05
CA GLN A 205 17.70 4.08 -1.68
C GLN A 205 17.46 5.26 -0.73
N LEU A 206 17.82 6.48 -1.13
CA LEU A 206 17.56 7.68 -0.32
C LEU A 206 16.07 7.92 -0.08
N VAL A 207 15.23 7.76 -1.11
CA VAL A 207 13.76 7.88 -0.95
C VAL A 207 13.23 6.81 -0.02
N ARG A 208 13.73 5.57 -0.15
CA ARG A 208 13.35 4.47 0.74
C ARG A 208 13.76 4.74 2.19
N GLU A 209 14.97 5.21 2.43
CA GLU A 209 15.46 5.57 3.76
C GLU A 209 14.67 6.74 4.37
N GLN A 210 14.31 7.74 3.57
CA GLN A 210 13.44 8.84 4.01
C GLN A 210 12.07 8.31 4.43
N LEU A 211 11.46 7.45 3.61
CA LEU A 211 10.17 6.83 3.92
C LEU A 211 10.26 5.95 5.18
N GLU A 212 11.31 5.15 5.34
CA GLU A 212 11.52 4.33 6.54
C GLU A 212 11.69 5.20 7.80
N LYS A 213 12.41 6.33 7.71
CA LYS A 213 12.53 7.30 8.81
C LYS A 213 11.19 7.96 9.15
N GLU A 214 10.41 8.35 8.15
CA GLU A 214 9.07 8.92 8.35
C GLU A 214 8.13 7.92 9.01
N LEU A 215 8.11 6.67 8.54
CA LEU A 215 7.30 5.60 9.12
C LEU A 215 7.69 5.31 10.57
N LEU A 216 8.99 5.18 10.87
CA LEU A 216 9.46 5.00 12.25
C LEU A 216 9.11 6.21 13.14
N GLY A 217 9.21 7.43 12.60
CA GLY A 217 8.82 8.65 13.31
C GLY A 217 7.30 8.75 13.54
N GLU A 218 6.48 8.30 12.59
CA GLU A 218 5.03 8.21 12.74
C GLU A 218 4.62 7.14 13.75
N GLU A 219 5.23 5.96 13.70
CA GLU A 219 4.98 4.90 14.68
C GLU A 219 5.38 5.34 16.10
N GLY A 220 6.53 6.00 16.24
CA GLY A 220 6.96 6.59 17.51
C GLY A 220 5.96 7.62 18.03
N ARG A 221 5.47 8.53 17.16
CA ARG A 221 4.42 9.49 17.51
C ARG A 221 3.11 8.81 17.89
N ARG A 222 2.67 7.79 17.14
CA ARG A 222 1.45 7.03 17.43
C ARG A 222 1.54 6.28 18.76
N ARG A 223 2.69 5.67 19.07
CA ARG A 223 2.93 5.01 20.36
C ARG A 223 2.92 6.02 21.50
N ALA A 224 3.65 7.13 21.37
CA ALA A 224 3.65 8.19 22.37
C ALA A 224 2.25 8.82 22.58
N GLU A 225 1.48 9.03 21.52
CA GLU A 225 0.11 9.53 21.61
C GLU A 225 -0.82 8.50 22.27
N ALA A 226 -0.69 7.21 21.93
CA ALA A 226 -1.46 6.14 22.54
C ALA A 226 -1.13 5.98 24.03
N GLU A 227 0.16 6.02 24.39
CA GLU A 227 0.63 6.01 25.78
C GLU A 227 0.12 7.23 26.56
N ALA A 228 0.22 8.43 25.98
CA ALA A 228 -0.30 9.65 26.60
C ALA A 228 -1.83 9.59 26.80
N LYS A 229 -2.58 9.03 25.85
CA LYS A 229 -4.03 8.81 25.98
C LYS A 229 -4.34 7.80 27.09
N ALA A 230 -3.61 6.69 27.14
CA ALA A 230 -3.77 5.66 28.17
C ALA A 230 -3.42 6.20 29.58
N GLU A 231 -2.36 6.99 29.70
CA GLU A 231 -2.01 7.68 30.94
C GLU A 231 -3.10 8.67 31.36
N ALA A 232 -3.61 9.48 30.43
CA ALA A 232 -4.68 10.43 30.73
C ALA A 232 -5.97 9.72 31.17
N GLN A 233 -6.31 8.59 30.54
CA GLN A 233 -7.44 7.74 30.95
C GLN A 233 -7.21 7.15 32.34
N ARG A 234 -6.03 6.59 32.63
CA ARG A 234 -5.67 6.09 33.98
C ARG A 234 -5.76 7.18 35.05
N ARG A 235 -5.27 8.39 34.76
CA ARG A 235 -5.35 9.53 35.69
C ARG A 235 -6.80 9.90 35.99
N LYS A 236 -7.65 9.98 34.96
CA LYS A 236 -9.10 10.24 35.13
C LYS A 236 -9.78 9.15 35.95
N MET A 237 -9.50 7.89 35.63
CA MET A 237 -10.03 6.73 36.38
C MET A 237 -9.62 6.78 37.85
N ASN A 238 -8.33 7.01 38.13
CA ASN A 238 -7.84 7.11 39.51
C ASN A 238 -8.49 8.26 40.27
N ALA A 239 -8.76 9.39 39.60
CA ALA A 239 -9.47 10.52 40.20
C ALA A 239 -10.93 10.17 40.55
N CYS A 240 -11.65 9.48 39.66
CA CYS A 240 -13.01 8.99 39.95
C CYS A 240 -13.02 7.99 41.11
N VAL A 241 -12.08 7.04 41.14
CA VAL A 241 -11.95 6.08 42.25
C VAL A 241 -11.62 6.78 43.57
N ALA A 242 -10.77 7.82 43.56
CA ALA A 242 -10.47 8.60 44.75
C ALA A 242 -11.72 9.32 45.29
N LYS A 243 -12.47 10.00 44.41
CA LYS A 243 -13.74 10.65 44.78
C LYS A 243 -14.78 9.65 45.30
N ALA A 244 -14.91 8.48 44.66
CA ALA A 244 -15.82 7.45 45.13
C ALA A 244 -15.48 6.97 46.55
N ARG A 245 -14.18 6.87 46.89
CA ARG A 245 -13.74 6.56 48.26
C ARG A 245 -14.06 7.69 49.25
N GLU A 246 -13.95 8.95 48.83
CA GLU A 246 -14.36 10.09 49.64
C GLU A 246 -15.87 10.09 49.90
N TYR A 247 -16.69 9.85 48.88
CA TYR A 247 -18.15 9.74 49.02
C TYR A 247 -18.57 8.55 49.88
N ARG A 248 -17.91 7.39 49.74
CA ARG A 248 -18.08 6.24 50.62
C ARG A 248 -17.78 6.61 52.08
N ALA A 249 -16.67 7.29 52.34
CA ALA A 249 -16.30 7.73 53.69
C ALA A 249 -17.30 8.75 54.28
N ALA A 250 -17.98 9.52 53.44
CA ALA A 250 -19.04 10.44 53.85
C ALA A 250 -20.42 9.75 54.04
N GLY A 251 -20.56 8.47 53.69
CA GLY A 251 -21.83 7.74 53.72
C GLY A 251 -22.74 7.99 52.51
N ASN A 252 -22.29 8.76 51.51
CA ASN A 252 -23.04 9.03 50.29
C ASN A 252 -22.78 7.92 49.25
N PHE A 253 -23.39 6.76 49.47
CA PHE A 253 -23.14 5.59 48.62
C PHE A 253 -23.60 5.76 47.17
N ASP A 254 -24.70 6.48 46.92
CA ASP A 254 -25.22 6.70 45.57
C ASP A 254 -24.25 7.55 44.71
N ASP A 255 -23.72 8.64 45.26
CA ASP A 255 -22.70 9.48 44.61
C ASP A 255 -21.41 8.69 44.34
N ALA A 256 -21.01 7.85 45.31
CA ALA A 256 -19.85 6.98 45.17
C ALA A 256 -20.03 5.98 44.01
N LEU A 257 -21.22 5.38 43.88
CA LEU A 257 -21.55 4.46 42.79
C LEU A 257 -21.61 5.16 41.43
N ILE A 258 -22.04 6.43 41.36
CA ILE A 258 -22.01 7.23 40.14
C ILE A 258 -20.56 7.49 39.68
N GLU A 259 -19.67 7.87 40.58
CA GLU A 259 -18.25 8.07 40.26
C GLU A 259 -17.56 6.77 39.83
N LEU A 260 -17.92 5.63 40.45
CA LEU A 260 -17.44 4.32 39.98
C LEU A 260 -18.02 3.91 38.64
N ALA A 261 -19.27 4.28 38.33
CA ALA A 261 -19.84 4.04 37.01
C ALA A 261 -19.04 4.80 35.93
N PHE A 262 -18.59 6.03 36.20
CA PHE A 262 -17.68 6.74 35.29
C PHE A 262 -16.34 6.02 35.11
N ALA A 263 -15.78 5.45 36.18
CA ALA A 263 -14.56 4.64 36.10
C ALA A 263 -14.76 3.36 35.26
N LEU A 264 -15.90 2.69 35.38
CA LEU A 264 -16.26 1.51 34.59
C LEU A 264 -16.52 1.83 33.12
N VAL A 265 -16.99 3.03 32.78
CA VAL A 265 -17.11 3.47 31.37
C VAL A 265 -15.73 3.62 30.72
N LEU A 266 -14.71 4.02 31.50
CA LEU A 266 -13.34 4.13 31.02
C LEU A 266 -12.65 2.77 30.89
N ASP A 267 -12.87 1.86 31.85
CA ASP A 267 -12.33 0.50 31.85
C ASP A 267 -13.35 -0.48 32.49
N PRO A 268 -14.20 -1.14 31.68
CA PRO A 268 -15.27 -2.01 32.19
C PRO A 268 -14.78 -3.27 32.90
N LEU A 269 -13.52 -3.66 32.68
CA LEU A 269 -12.93 -4.89 33.21
C LEU A 269 -11.99 -4.62 34.39
N ASN A 270 -12.00 -3.40 34.93
CA ASN A 270 -11.16 -3.07 36.07
C ASN A 270 -11.67 -3.77 37.34
N GLU A 271 -11.01 -4.86 37.72
CA GLU A 271 -11.33 -5.65 38.92
C GLU A 271 -11.35 -4.81 40.20
N GLY A 272 -10.45 -3.83 40.32
CA GLY A 272 -10.38 -2.97 41.51
C GLY A 272 -11.58 -2.04 41.66
N VAL A 273 -12.12 -1.53 40.54
CA VAL A 273 -13.32 -0.69 40.53
C VAL A 273 -14.56 -1.54 40.82
N LEU A 274 -14.65 -2.73 40.24
CA LEU A 274 -15.75 -3.67 40.48
C LEU A 274 -15.80 -4.16 41.94
N ALA A 275 -14.64 -4.51 42.50
CA ALA A 275 -14.55 -4.90 43.92
C ALA A 275 -15.02 -3.76 44.83
N LEU A 276 -14.58 -2.52 44.58
CA LEU A 276 -15.02 -1.35 45.35
C LEU A 276 -16.51 -1.06 45.18
N GLN A 277 -17.08 -1.27 43.98
CA GLN A 277 -18.51 -1.15 43.74
C GLN A 277 -19.31 -2.18 44.56
N GLN A 278 -18.81 -3.42 44.64
CA GLN A 278 -19.44 -4.47 45.42
C GLN A 278 -19.34 -4.18 46.93
N GLU A 279 -18.19 -3.70 47.41
CA GLU A 279 -18.03 -3.25 48.81
C GLU A 279 -19.05 -2.16 49.18
N ILE A 280 -19.18 -1.13 48.34
CA ILE A 280 -20.11 -0.01 48.59
C ILE A 280 -21.57 -0.47 48.62
N ARG A 281 -21.95 -1.40 47.73
CA ARG A 281 -23.32 -1.97 47.73
C ARG A 281 -23.60 -2.76 49.00
N ASN A 282 -22.65 -3.59 49.44
CA ASN A 282 -22.80 -4.35 50.68
C ASN A 282 -22.96 -3.40 51.89
N GLU A 283 -22.14 -2.35 51.98
CA GLU A 283 -22.28 -1.34 53.03
C GLU A 283 -23.63 -0.60 52.97
N GLN A 284 -24.10 -0.25 51.76
CA GLN A 284 -25.40 0.39 51.57
C GLN A 284 -26.56 -0.52 52.03
N ASP A 285 -26.48 -1.82 51.72
CA ASP A 285 -27.48 -2.80 52.13
C ASP A 285 -27.45 -3.07 53.65
N GLU A 286 -26.26 -3.08 54.26
CA GLU A 286 -26.10 -3.18 55.72
C GLU A 286 -26.71 -1.97 56.44
N VAL A 287 -26.41 -0.75 55.99
CA VAL A 287 -26.97 0.48 56.58
C VAL A 287 -28.49 0.51 56.43
N ARG A 288 -29.01 0.18 55.24
CA ARG A 288 -30.46 0.05 55.03
C ARG A 288 -31.06 -0.98 55.97
N GLY A 289 -30.44 -2.16 56.08
CA GLY A 289 -30.89 -3.22 56.98
C GLY A 289 -31.02 -2.75 58.43
N ILE A 290 -30.02 -2.02 58.94
CA ILE A 290 -30.03 -1.44 60.29
C ILE A 290 -31.16 -0.41 60.44
N GLU A 291 -31.32 0.51 59.47
CA GLU A 291 -32.41 1.50 59.49
C GLU A 291 -33.79 0.84 59.46
N GLU A 292 -33.96 -0.22 58.68
CA GLU A 292 -35.21 -0.97 58.63
C GLU A 292 -35.49 -1.70 59.94
N GLU A 293 -34.47 -2.30 60.57
CA GLU A 293 -34.58 -2.95 61.87
C GLU A 293 -34.94 -1.95 62.97
N ASP A 294 -34.30 -0.79 62.99
CA ASP A 294 -34.59 0.25 63.99
C ASP A 294 -36.00 0.83 63.79
N ARG A 295 -36.45 1.01 62.55
CA ARG A 295 -37.84 1.37 62.25
C ARG A 295 -38.82 0.29 62.73
N ARG A 296 -38.52 -0.99 62.51
CA ARG A 296 -39.37 -2.09 63.03
C ARG A 296 -39.42 -2.09 64.55
N ARG A 297 -38.28 -1.92 65.22
CA ARG A 297 -38.23 -1.82 66.68
C ARG A 297 -39.04 -0.65 67.19
N GLU A 298 -38.98 0.51 66.53
CA GLU A 298 -39.77 1.67 66.95
C GLU A 298 -41.27 1.47 66.70
N GLU A 299 -41.67 0.89 65.56
CA GLU A 299 -43.06 0.52 65.31
C GLU A 299 -43.59 -0.50 66.32
N GLU A 300 -42.79 -1.51 66.67
CA GLU A 300 -43.11 -2.48 67.73
C GLU A 300 -43.26 -1.80 69.10
N ARG A 301 -42.41 -0.82 69.41
CA ARG A 301 -42.52 -0.03 70.64
C ARG A 301 -43.80 0.80 70.68
N ILE A 302 -44.15 1.45 69.57
CA ILE A 302 -45.39 2.23 69.47
C ILE A 302 -46.61 1.31 69.63
N ARG A 303 -46.63 0.15 68.95
CA ARG A 303 -47.71 -0.84 69.11
C ARG A 303 -47.81 -1.35 70.54
N ALA A 304 -46.69 -1.68 71.16
CA ALA A 304 -46.68 -2.13 72.55
C ALA A 304 -47.17 -1.03 73.51
N GLU A 305 -46.85 0.24 73.25
CA GLU A 305 -47.35 1.38 74.03
C GLU A 305 -48.86 1.58 73.83
N GLU A 306 -49.35 1.49 72.59
CA GLU A 306 -50.79 1.58 72.27
C GLU A 306 -51.59 0.41 72.88
N GLU A 307 -51.08 -0.83 72.78
CA GLU A 307 -51.64 -2.01 73.43
C GLU A 307 -51.65 -1.85 74.96
N ALA A 308 -50.57 -1.32 75.55
CA ALA A 308 -50.52 -1.05 76.98
C ALA A 308 -51.53 0.04 77.40
N ARG A 309 -51.71 1.10 76.60
CA ARG A 309 -52.69 2.17 76.86
C ARG A 309 -54.12 1.65 76.77
N THR A 310 -54.45 0.91 75.71
CA THR A 310 -55.78 0.32 75.53
C THR A 310 -56.10 -0.70 76.64
N ALA A 311 -55.14 -1.55 77.03
CA ALA A 311 -55.29 -2.46 78.16
C ALA A 311 -55.50 -1.72 79.49
N ALA A 312 -54.80 -0.60 79.72
CA ALA A 312 -54.98 0.22 80.91
C ALA A 312 -56.38 0.88 80.95
N LEU A 313 -56.86 1.40 79.81
CA LEU A 313 -58.21 1.95 79.68
C LEU A 313 -59.27 0.87 79.94
N GLN A 314 -59.14 -0.31 79.32
CA GLN A 314 -60.05 -1.43 79.55
C GLN A 314 -60.10 -1.85 81.03
N LYS A 315 -58.95 -1.86 81.71
CA LYS A 315 -58.88 -2.18 83.14
C LYS A 315 -59.54 -1.11 84.02
N GLU A 316 -59.50 0.16 83.64
CA GLU A 316 -60.25 1.21 84.34
C GLU A 316 -61.76 1.05 84.08
N VAL A 317 -62.16 0.87 82.82
CA VAL A 317 -63.56 0.63 82.43
C VAL A 317 -64.15 -0.57 83.16
N SER A 318 -63.41 -1.68 83.27
CA SER A 318 -63.87 -2.87 83.99
C SER A 318 -64.14 -2.60 85.47
N LYS A 319 -63.33 -1.76 86.15
CA LYS A 319 -63.60 -1.36 87.54
C LYS A 319 -64.89 -0.56 87.67
N TYR A 320 -65.19 0.33 86.72
CA TYR A 320 -66.45 1.07 86.71
C TYR A 320 -67.65 0.14 86.48
N ILE A 321 -67.52 -0.83 85.57
CA ILE A 321 -68.54 -1.88 85.35
C ILE A 321 -68.79 -2.69 86.61
N GLU A 322 -67.74 -3.15 87.31
CA GLU A 322 -67.87 -3.91 88.56
C GLU A 322 -68.59 -3.10 89.66
N ARG A 323 -68.27 -1.80 89.80
CA ARG A 323 -68.95 -0.90 90.73
C ARG A 323 -70.42 -0.70 90.35
N ALA A 324 -70.70 -0.47 89.07
CA ALA A 324 -72.06 -0.32 88.57
C ALA A 324 -72.88 -1.60 88.80
N SER A 325 -72.31 -2.79 88.56
CA SER A 325 -72.95 -4.07 88.86
C SER A 325 -73.27 -4.21 90.34
N SER A 326 -72.31 -3.88 91.22
CA SER A 326 -72.51 -3.94 92.67
C SER A 326 -73.62 -2.98 93.14
N LEU A 327 -73.72 -1.79 92.54
CA LEU A 327 -74.77 -0.81 92.87
C LEU A 327 -76.14 -1.22 92.32
N ALA A 328 -76.18 -1.85 91.15
CA ALA A 328 -77.40 -2.39 90.56
C ALA A 328 -77.96 -3.56 91.39
N GLU A 329 -77.09 -4.45 91.86
CA GLU A 329 -77.47 -5.54 92.79
C GLU A 329 -78.00 -4.99 94.12
N ALA A 330 -77.50 -3.85 94.58
CA ALA A 330 -78.01 -3.15 95.76
C ALA A 330 -79.33 -2.36 95.51
N GLY A 331 -79.89 -2.43 94.30
CA GLY A 331 -81.13 -1.72 93.90
C GLY A 331 -80.98 -0.22 93.68
N LYS A 332 -79.74 0.31 93.67
CA LYS A 332 -79.47 1.75 93.46
C LYS A 332 -79.17 2.02 91.98
N PHE A 333 -80.20 1.86 91.14
CA PHE A 333 -80.05 1.91 89.68
C PHE A 333 -79.56 3.26 89.15
N ASP A 334 -80.00 4.39 89.71
CA ASP A 334 -79.56 5.72 89.25
C ASP A 334 -78.06 5.94 89.46
N LEU A 335 -77.53 5.55 90.62
CA LEU A 335 -76.09 5.62 90.91
C LEU A 335 -75.29 4.62 90.07
N ALA A 336 -75.86 3.48 89.73
CA ALA A 336 -75.23 2.50 88.85
C ALA A 336 -75.11 3.04 87.41
N LEU A 337 -76.14 3.73 86.92
CA LEU A 337 -76.11 4.41 85.62
C LEU A 337 -75.14 5.60 85.60
N ASP A 338 -75.00 6.34 86.71
CA ASP A 338 -74.00 7.41 86.84
C ASP A 338 -72.56 6.89 86.73
N GLU A 339 -72.25 5.72 87.33
CA GLU A 339 -70.92 5.10 87.22
C GLU A 339 -70.65 4.59 85.78
N ILE A 340 -71.68 4.12 85.07
CA ILE A 340 -71.57 3.82 83.62
C ILE A 340 -71.33 5.09 82.81
N ALA A 341 -72.05 6.17 83.09
CA ALA A 341 -71.85 7.45 82.41
C ALA A 341 -70.42 7.98 82.60
N ARG A 342 -69.81 7.77 83.78
CA ARG A 342 -68.39 8.07 84.01
C ARG A 342 -67.45 7.19 83.19
N ALA A 343 -67.78 5.92 83.00
CA ALA A 343 -66.99 5.01 82.18
C ALA A 343 -67.02 5.39 80.69
N TYR A 344 -68.16 5.87 80.16
CA TYR A 344 -68.25 6.39 78.78
C TYR A 344 -67.38 7.63 78.53
N ILE A 345 -67.02 8.39 79.57
CA ILE A 345 -66.08 9.52 79.43
C ILE A 345 -64.65 9.00 79.19
N ILE A 346 -64.32 7.81 79.70
CA ILE A 346 -62.99 7.20 79.61
C ILE A 346 -62.86 6.42 78.29
N ASP A 347 -63.85 5.60 77.96
CA ASP A 347 -63.92 4.89 76.68
C ASP A 347 -65.37 4.92 76.13
N PRO A 348 -65.67 5.85 75.21
CA PRO A 348 -67.01 5.98 74.62
C PRO A 348 -67.44 4.78 73.75
N LEU A 349 -66.50 3.94 73.31
CA LEU A 349 -66.72 2.89 72.31
C LEU A 349 -66.70 1.48 72.92
N ALA A 350 -66.53 1.36 74.23
CA ALA A 350 -66.50 0.07 74.90
C ALA A 350 -67.87 -0.64 74.80
N PRO A 351 -67.97 -1.81 74.12
CA PRO A 351 -69.24 -2.51 73.96
C PRO A 351 -69.78 -3.04 75.29
N ASP A 352 -68.89 -3.36 76.23
CA ASP A 352 -69.23 -3.87 77.55
C ASP A 352 -70.04 -2.86 78.38
N LEU A 353 -69.86 -1.55 78.15
CA LEU A 353 -70.63 -0.50 78.81
C LEU A 353 -72.09 -0.48 78.35
N GLN A 354 -72.33 -0.65 77.05
CA GLN A 354 -73.68 -0.72 76.49
C GLN A 354 -74.44 -1.92 77.04
N VAL A 355 -73.79 -3.10 77.05
CA VAL A 355 -74.39 -4.33 77.59
C VAL A 355 -74.74 -4.16 79.08
N MET A 356 -73.87 -3.55 79.86
CA MET A 356 -74.14 -3.33 81.29
C MET A 356 -75.24 -2.29 81.51
N GLU A 357 -75.28 -1.21 80.72
CA GLU A 357 -76.33 -0.19 80.80
C GLU A 357 -77.71 -0.77 80.50
N GLU A 358 -77.82 -1.56 79.44
CA GLU A 358 -79.04 -2.26 79.08
C GLU A 358 -79.50 -3.21 80.20
N LYS A 359 -78.56 -3.94 80.81
CA LYS A 359 -78.84 -4.82 81.94
C LYS A 359 -79.39 -4.05 83.14
N ILE A 360 -78.79 -2.90 83.48
CA ILE A 360 -79.24 -2.07 84.61
C ILE A 360 -80.63 -1.49 84.35
N ARG A 361 -80.90 -0.98 83.15
CA ARG A 361 -82.22 -0.46 82.78
C ARG A 361 -83.30 -1.54 82.74
N ALA A 362 -82.95 -2.74 82.27
CA ALA A 362 -83.85 -3.89 82.28
C ALA A 362 -84.22 -4.32 83.71
N GLU A 363 -83.23 -4.39 84.60
CA GLU A 363 -83.46 -4.68 86.03
C GLU A 363 -84.28 -3.59 86.72
N GLN A 364 -83.99 -2.31 86.46
CA GLN A 364 -84.77 -1.19 86.98
C GLN A 364 -86.24 -1.27 86.52
N SER A 365 -86.46 -1.56 85.24
CA SER A 365 -87.81 -1.72 84.69
C SER A 365 -88.55 -2.92 85.29
N ARG A 366 -87.83 -4.02 85.55
CA ARG A 366 -88.38 -5.21 86.21
C ARG A 366 -88.82 -4.89 87.64
N VAL A 367 -87.96 -4.25 88.43
CA VAL A 367 -88.26 -3.87 89.82
C VAL A 367 -89.42 -2.87 89.86
N GLN A 368 -89.43 -1.86 88.97
CA GLN A 368 -90.54 -0.91 88.89
C GLN A 368 -91.86 -1.58 88.49
N ALA A 369 -91.83 -2.54 87.56
CA ALA A 369 -93.02 -3.30 87.18
C ALA A 369 -93.52 -4.18 88.34
N GLU A 370 -92.62 -4.81 89.10
CA GLU A 370 -92.98 -5.58 90.30
C GLU A 370 -93.57 -4.67 91.40
N GLU A 371 -92.99 -3.49 91.63
CA GLU A 371 -93.53 -2.51 92.57
C GLU A 371 -94.89 -1.95 92.12
N GLU A 372 -95.06 -1.66 90.83
CA GLU A 372 -96.34 -1.20 90.27
C GLU A 372 -97.40 -2.31 90.30
N GLU A 373 -97.04 -3.56 90.01
CA GLU A 373 -97.93 -4.70 90.19
C GLU A 373 -98.34 -4.87 91.65
N LEU A 374 -97.42 -4.73 92.60
CA LEU A 374 -97.73 -4.78 94.02
C LEU A 374 -98.66 -3.63 94.42
N ARG A 375 -98.43 -2.41 93.92
CA ARG A 375 -99.32 -1.27 94.12
C ARG A 375 -100.70 -1.51 93.52
N ARG A 376 -100.79 -1.98 92.28
CA ARG A 376 -102.05 -2.32 91.61
C ARG A 376 -102.80 -3.41 92.37
N ARG A 377 -102.11 -4.47 92.80
CA ARG A 377 -102.71 -5.52 93.65
C ARG A 377 -103.25 -4.93 94.96
N ALA A 378 -102.49 -4.06 95.62
CA ALA A 378 -102.94 -3.39 96.84
C ALA A 378 -104.12 -2.43 96.61
N GLU A 379 -104.12 -1.67 95.51
CA GLU A 379 -105.22 -0.78 95.11
C GLU A 379 -106.47 -1.56 94.72
N ASP A 380 -106.34 -2.65 93.97
CA ASP A 380 -107.45 -3.54 93.60
C ASP A 380 -108.02 -4.23 94.84
N GLU A 381 -107.17 -4.67 95.78
CA GLU A 381 -107.62 -5.17 97.09
C GLU A 381 -108.35 -4.08 97.89
N ALA A 382 -107.86 -2.85 97.89
CA ALA A 382 -108.51 -1.73 98.56
C ALA A 382 -109.86 -1.38 97.91
N ARG A 383 -109.94 -1.38 96.58
CA ARG A 383 -111.20 -1.19 95.83
C ARG A 383 -112.20 -2.28 96.14
N ARG A 384 -111.78 -3.55 96.14
CA ARG A 384 -112.67 -4.67 96.51
C ARG A 384 -113.21 -4.52 97.93
N ARG A 385 -112.37 -4.14 98.89
CA ARG A 385 -112.83 -3.87 100.27
C ARG A 385 -113.84 -2.72 100.33
N PHE A 386 -113.60 -1.64 99.60
CA PHE A 386 -114.52 -0.50 99.54
C PHE A 386 -115.85 -0.86 98.86
N GLU A 387 -115.82 -1.63 97.76
CA GLU A 387 -117.03 -2.14 97.10
C GLU A 387 -117.82 -3.09 98.00
N GLU A 388 -117.15 -3.96 98.76
CA GLU A 388 -117.79 -4.83 99.76
C GLU A 388 -118.42 -4.02 100.90
N GLU A 389 -117.75 -2.98 101.40
CA GLU A 389 -118.30 -2.07 102.41
C GLU A 389 -119.51 -1.29 101.89
N MET A 390 -119.45 -0.75 100.67
CA MET A 390 -120.58 -0.06 100.05
C MET A 390 -121.77 -1.00 99.83
N ARG A 391 -121.53 -2.25 99.42
CA ARG A 391 -122.59 -3.27 99.31
C ARG A 391 -123.24 -3.57 100.65
N LEU A 392 -122.44 -3.71 101.71
CA LEU A 392 -122.96 -3.91 103.07
C LEU A 392 -123.80 -2.71 103.53
N GLN A 393 -123.37 -1.49 103.22
CA GLN A 393 -124.15 -0.28 103.52
C GLN A 393 -125.46 -0.23 102.74
N GLU A 394 -125.47 -0.57 101.45
CA GLU A 394 -126.69 -0.66 100.65
C GLU A 394 -127.65 -1.74 101.18
N GLU A 395 -127.13 -2.91 101.56
CA GLU A 395 -127.92 -3.97 102.20
C GLU A 395 -128.47 -3.52 103.56
N GLU A 396 -127.69 -2.79 104.36
CA GLU A 396 -128.13 -2.25 105.65
C GLU A 396 -129.19 -1.16 105.49
N GLU A 397 -129.05 -0.27 104.50
CA GLU A 397 -130.06 0.75 104.16
C GLU A 397 -131.35 0.10 103.62
N LEU A 398 -131.24 -0.91 102.75
CA LEU A 398 -132.40 -1.70 102.31
C LEU A 398 -133.09 -2.37 103.49
N ARG A 399 -132.34 -2.91 104.44
CA ARG A 399 -132.87 -3.52 105.66
C ARG A 399 -133.58 -2.49 106.54
N LYS A 400 -133.00 -1.29 106.73
CA LYS A 400 -133.66 -0.18 107.44
C LYS A 400 -134.95 0.26 106.74
N LEU A 401 -134.94 0.30 105.41
CA LEU A 401 -136.13 0.65 104.62
C LEU A 401 -137.23 -0.40 104.77
N GLN A 402 -136.87 -1.69 104.77
CA GLN A 402 -137.80 -2.79 105.03
C GLN A 402 -138.35 -2.72 106.45
N GLU A 403 -137.51 -2.50 107.45
CA GLU A 403 -137.96 -2.31 108.84
C GLU A 403 -138.87 -1.08 108.98
N HIS A 404 -138.61 0.01 108.26
CA HIS A 404 -139.48 1.19 108.23
C HIS A 404 -140.84 0.87 107.59
N GLN A 405 -140.86 0.17 106.46
CA GLN A 405 -142.11 -0.26 105.81
C GLN A 405 -142.90 -1.24 106.68
N GLU A 406 -142.23 -2.14 107.40
CA GLU A 406 -142.88 -3.04 108.36
C GLU A 406 -143.45 -2.27 109.57
N ARG A 407 -142.73 -1.27 110.07
CA ARG A 407 -143.25 -0.37 111.12
C ARG A 407 -144.47 0.41 110.66
N GLU A 408 -144.45 0.98 109.45
CA GLU A 408 -145.62 1.68 108.89
C GLU A 408 -146.82 0.74 108.72
N ARG A 409 -146.61 -0.48 108.17
CA ARG A 409 -147.67 -1.49 108.08
C ARG A 409 -148.23 -1.86 109.46
N ALA A 410 -147.37 -2.00 110.47
CA ALA A 410 -147.78 -2.29 111.84
C ALA A 410 -148.55 -1.11 112.48
N GLU A 411 -148.18 0.13 112.20
CA GLU A 411 -148.89 1.33 112.63
C GLU A 411 -150.25 1.48 111.94
N ASP A 412 -150.33 1.22 110.64
CA ASP A 412 -151.58 1.23 109.90
C ASP A 412 -152.54 0.13 110.37
N GLU A 413 -152.03 -1.07 110.68
CA GLU A 413 -152.83 -2.11 111.32
C GLU A 413 -153.34 -1.71 112.72
N ARG A 414 -152.52 -1.00 113.51
CA ARG A 414 -152.94 -0.45 114.80
C ARG A 414 -154.04 0.58 114.63
N ARG A 415 -153.89 1.52 113.70
CA ARG A 415 -154.93 2.52 113.38
C ARG A 415 -156.23 1.88 112.93
N LEU A 416 -156.17 0.84 112.09
CA LEU A 416 -157.35 0.10 111.64
C LEU A 416 -158.06 -0.64 112.78
N LYS A 417 -157.30 -1.19 113.74
CA LYS A 417 -157.84 -1.84 114.95
C LYS A 417 -158.49 -0.80 115.88
N GLU A 418 -157.88 0.36 116.08
CA GLU A 418 -158.45 1.45 116.88
C GLU A 418 -159.74 2.03 116.26
N GLU A 419 -159.80 2.16 114.93
CA GLU A 419 -161.00 2.62 114.24
C GLU A 419 -162.15 1.61 114.33
N LYS A 420 -161.86 0.30 114.22
CA LYS A 420 -162.85 -0.76 114.45
C LYS A 420 -163.40 -0.76 115.88
N VAL A 421 -162.57 -0.51 116.89
CA VAL A 421 -163.03 -0.38 118.29
C VAL A 421 -163.92 0.85 118.47
N ARG A 422 -163.58 1.98 117.85
CA ARG A 422 -164.40 3.21 117.90
C ARG A 422 -165.78 3.04 117.25
N THR A 423 -165.87 2.29 116.15
CA THR A 423 -167.17 2.07 115.47
C THR A 423 -168.09 1.12 116.23
N HIS A 424 -167.58 0.20 117.05
CA HIS A 424 -168.42 -0.68 117.87
C HIS A 424 -169.04 0.01 119.10
N ILE A 425 -168.39 1.02 119.69
CA ILE A 425 -168.93 1.73 120.87
C ILE A 425 -170.08 2.68 120.48
N LYS A 426 -170.08 3.24 119.27
CA LYS A 426 -171.14 4.17 118.81
C LYS A 426 -172.46 3.50 118.38
N ARG A 427 -172.53 2.16 118.35
CA ARG A 427 -173.77 1.43 117.99
C ARG A 427 -174.53 0.87 119.20
N SER A 428 -174.05 1.05 120.44
CA SER A 428 -174.70 0.52 121.65
C SER A 428 -175.14 1.56 122.68
N GLN A 429 -175.30 2.83 122.28
CA GLN A 429 -176.04 3.88 122.99
C GLN A 429 -176.87 4.63 121.96
#